data_AF-A0AA88Q7B9-F1
#
_entry.id   AF-A0AA88Q7B9-F1
#
_cell.length_a   1.000
_cell.length_b   1.000
_cell.length_c   1.000
_cell.angle_alpha   90.00
_cell.angle_beta   90.00
_cell.angle_gamma   90.00
#
_symmetry.space_group_name_H-M   'P 1'
#
loop_
_entity.id
_entity.type
_entity.pdbx_description
1 polymer ?
#
loop_
_entity_poly.entity_id
_entity_poly.type
_entity_poly.pdbx_seq_one_letter_code
_entity_poly.pdbx_strand_id
1 'polypeptide(L)'
;MAAAVNTPTPEIGISGHTDDGYDKKCIFCKIVNGEMGTELLHNDETVSCFRDIHPGAPQHYLVVPSKHVGNCKSLGKEHVPLVEKLVETGKEILQKNNVTDLSDVRFGFHWPPFCSVTHLHLHVLAPVSQMGFMSRLVYRLNSYWFITEIKALLSLRNRPFDTSETFSEKSPFWQLNGLSEDDIRSVMSRTVCGKSAFELWGHGATTEELRTSLLEYPAENMVPYLQQNSTYKINVYTFNKTLVFEDRIKKIDALEFLPFKGTVNLKDPEHVFCLLEDYGSDPNDIPEEPFHIYFGRWIADGQRELIRSYSVKKRHFIGNTSMDAGLSFIMANHAKVKVADLVYDPFVGTGSLLVACSHFGAYVCGTDIDYNTIHGIGKASRKNQKWRGPDENIRANLRQYGTESLYVDVMVSDASKPVWRKIAQFDAIVTDPPYGIRESTRRTGSHKDIIKPPEDFSGESHVPVSMAYHLSDIFADLLNFAAHHLVLGGRLVYWLPIYRPEYCEEMVPLHPCLTLISNCEQTLSSHTSRRLITMEKTKEPEDSDRLVHLADPRFTPYQGHNSFREKYFSGLTKKNGKDAKATPGNKD
;
A
#
# COMPACT_ATOMS: atom_id res chain seq x y z
N MET A 1 -70.58 -12.48 -30.26
CA MET A 1 -69.92 -13.69 -30.76
C MET A 1 -68.43 -13.47 -30.55
N ALA A 2 -67.73 -14.08 -29.60
CA ALA A 2 -67.61 -15.50 -29.20
C ALA A 2 -66.58 -16.26 -30.04
N ALA A 3 -65.69 -17.04 -29.37
CA ALA A 3 -64.54 -17.82 -29.87
C ALA A 3 -63.35 -16.95 -30.38
N ALA A 4 -62.06 -17.34 -30.34
CA ALA A 4 -61.28 -18.47 -29.76
C ALA A 4 -59.75 -18.19 -29.97
N VAL A 5 -58.72 -18.80 -29.35
CA VAL A 5 -58.50 -19.67 -28.15
C VAL A 5 -56.96 -19.76 -27.86
N ASN A 6 -56.55 -20.31 -26.69
CA ASN A 6 -55.21 -20.80 -26.27
C ASN A 6 -54.16 -19.88 -25.56
N THR A 7 -53.73 -20.40 -24.41
CA THR A 7 -52.61 -20.04 -23.49
C THR A 7 -51.27 -20.69 -23.91
N PRO A 8 -50.10 -20.47 -23.26
CA PRO A 8 -49.77 -19.80 -21.98
C PRO A 8 -48.82 -18.57 -22.18
N THR A 9 -48.07 -17.97 -21.24
CA THR A 9 -47.62 -18.27 -19.84
C THR A 9 -47.33 -16.93 -19.10
N PRO A 10 -47.40 -16.82 -17.75
CA PRO A 10 -47.16 -15.52 -17.07
C PRO A 10 -45.71 -15.32 -16.63
N GLU A 11 -45.14 -14.13 -16.87
CA GLU A 11 -43.97 -13.63 -16.13
C GLU A 11 -44.39 -12.57 -15.09
N ILE A 12 -43.69 -12.57 -13.96
CA ILE A 12 -44.09 -11.90 -12.72
C ILE A 12 -43.10 -10.78 -12.40
N GLY A 13 -43.60 -9.55 -12.22
CA GLY A 13 -42.83 -8.40 -11.72
C GLY A 13 -43.60 -7.62 -10.66
N ILE A 14 -43.59 -8.10 -9.41
CA ILE A 14 -44.33 -7.47 -8.29
C ILE A 14 -43.38 -6.68 -7.38
N SER A 15 -43.57 -5.35 -7.38
CA SER A 15 -43.04 -4.38 -6.42
C SER A 15 -43.50 -4.66 -4.98
N GLY A 16 -42.62 -4.46 -3.99
CA GLY A 16 -42.82 -4.96 -2.63
C GLY A 16 -42.57 -3.99 -1.47
N HIS A 17 -42.42 -2.69 -1.72
CA HIS A 17 -42.21 -1.69 -0.67
C HIS A 17 -43.55 -1.14 -0.13
N THR A 18 -43.62 -0.91 1.18
CA THR A 18 -44.70 -0.17 1.84
C THR A 18 -44.20 1.21 2.32
N ASP A 19 -45.10 2.20 2.46
CA ASP A 19 -44.77 3.62 2.73
C ASP A 19 -43.83 3.87 3.93
N ASP A 20 -43.81 2.97 4.92
CA ASP A 20 -42.97 3.10 6.12
C ASP A 20 -41.48 2.76 5.90
N GLY A 21 -41.08 2.36 4.68
CA GLY A 21 -39.71 1.96 4.36
C GLY A 21 -39.38 0.53 4.78
N TYR A 22 -40.34 -0.39 4.67
CA TYR A 22 -40.21 -1.81 5.02
C TYR A 22 -40.34 -2.70 3.77
N ASP A 23 -39.53 -3.75 3.68
CA ASP A 23 -39.59 -4.78 2.63
C ASP A 23 -39.96 -6.15 3.22
N LYS A 24 -41.14 -6.65 2.82
CA LYS A 24 -41.69 -7.96 3.22
C LYS A 24 -40.88 -9.17 2.72
N LYS A 25 -39.98 -8.98 1.75
CA LYS A 25 -39.07 -10.02 1.25
C LYS A 25 -37.74 -10.04 1.99
N CYS A 26 -37.37 -8.96 2.68
CA CYS A 26 -36.11 -8.86 3.40
C CYS A 26 -36.18 -9.56 4.78
N ILE A 27 -35.20 -10.44 5.05
CA ILE A 27 -35.11 -11.15 6.33
C ILE A 27 -34.75 -10.23 7.50
N PHE A 28 -33.92 -9.20 7.31
CA PHE A 28 -33.54 -8.27 8.39
C PHE A 28 -34.69 -7.32 8.76
N CYS A 29 -35.49 -6.87 7.79
CA CYS A 29 -36.76 -6.16 8.07
C CYS A 29 -37.67 -6.96 9.01
N LYS A 30 -37.80 -8.27 8.81
CA LYS A 30 -38.60 -9.15 9.69
C LYS A 30 -37.99 -9.37 11.06
N ILE A 31 -36.66 -9.34 11.18
CA ILE A 31 -35.96 -9.39 12.46
C ILE A 31 -36.22 -8.11 13.26
N VAL A 32 -36.05 -6.94 12.63
CA VAL A 32 -36.30 -5.62 13.24
C VAL A 32 -37.74 -5.51 13.77
N ASN A 33 -38.72 -5.97 12.99
CA ASN A 33 -40.14 -5.96 13.38
C ASN A 33 -40.55 -7.09 14.35
N GLY A 34 -39.62 -7.92 14.82
CA GLY A 34 -39.89 -9.00 15.76
C GLY A 34 -40.63 -10.23 15.20
N GLU A 35 -40.88 -10.28 13.89
CA GLU A 35 -41.61 -11.37 13.22
C GLU A 35 -40.86 -12.72 13.25
N MET A 36 -39.54 -12.69 13.46
CA MET A 36 -38.65 -13.87 13.43
C MET A 36 -38.27 -14.40 14.83
N GLY A 37 -38.69 -13.74 15.92
CA GLY A 37 -38.35 -14.16 17.30
C GLY A 37 -36.86 -14.04 17.66
N THR A 38 -36.07 -13.28 16.90
CA THR A 38 -34.64 -13.03 17.18
C THR A 38 -34.47 -12.05 18.34
N GLU A 39 -33.56 -12.35 19.27
CA GLU A 39 -33.19 -11.45 20.36
C GLU A 39 -32.46 -10.20 19.83
N LEU A 40 -33.05 -9.02 20.07
CA LEU A 40 -32.43 -7.73 19.78
C LEU A 40 -31.63 -7.26 21.00
N LEU A 41 -30.32 -7.07 20.83
CA LEU A 41 -29.39 -6.55 21.84
C LEU A 41 -29.49 -5.03 21.99
N HIS A 42 -29.98 -4.36 20.94
CA HIS A 42 -30.33 -2.94 20.91
C HIS A 42 -31.46 -2.73 19.90
N ASN A 43 -32.37 -1.80 20.18
CA ASN A 43 -33.40 -1.38 19.23
C ASN A 43 -33.86 0.04 19.55
N ASP A 44 -33.74 0.95 18.57
CA ASP A 44 -34.29 2.31 18.64
C ASP A 44 -34.93 2.73 17.30
N GLU A 45 -35.41 3.97 17.23
CA GLU A 45 -36.09 4.53 16.05
C GLU A 45 -35.21 4.55 14.78
N THR A 46 -33.90 4.41 14.92
CA THR A 46 -32.91 4.53 13.85
C THR A 46 -32.18 3.23 13.53
N VAL A 47 -31.79 2.45 14.55
CA VAL A 47 -30.99 1.22 14.40
C VAL A 47 -31.40 0.09 15.35
N SER A 48 -31.18 -1.16 14.91
CA SER A 48 -31.32 -2.38 15.70
C SER A 48 -30.02 -3.19 15.66
N CYS A 49 -29.72 -3.94 16.73
CA CYS A 49 -28.55 -4.81 16.81
C CYS A 49 -28.93 -6.22 17.25
N PHE A 50 -28.42 -7.25 16.58
CA PHE A 50 -28.62 -8.66 16.94
C PHE A 50 -27.37 -9.50 16.64
N ARG A 51 -27.36 -10.79 17.02
CA ARG A 51 -26.22 -11.70 16.79
C ARG A 51 -26.25 -12.27 15.38
N ASP A 52 -25.07 -12.40 14.75
CA ASP A 52 -24.94 -13.16 13.50
C ASP A 52 -25.14 -14.67 13.80
N ILE A 53 -25.87 -15.35 12.92
CA ILE A 53 -26.14 -16.80 13.02
C ILE A 53 -24.94 -17.66 12.59
N HIS A 54 -23.99 -17.09 11.85
CA HIS A 54 -22.73 -17.71 11.44
C HIS A 54 -21.54 -16.86 11.95
N PRO A 55 -21.28 -16.87 13.27
CA PRO A 55 -20.33 -15.95 13.89
C PRO A 55 -18.90 -16.10 13.33
N GLY A 56 -18.39 -15.01 12.73
CA GLY A 56 -17.03 -14.92 12.21
C GLY A 56 -15.96 -14.77 13.30
N ALA A 57 -16.36 -14.26 14.47
CA ALA A 57 -15.58 -14.05 15.69
C ALA A 57 -16.45 -14.42 16.92
N PRO A 58 -15.88 -14.64 18.12
CA PRO A 58 -16.63 -15.08 19.31
C PRO A 58 -17.81 -14.17 19.69
N GLN A 59 -17.64 -12.86 19.52
CA GLN A 59 -18.71 -11.87 19.49
C GLN A 59 -18.83 -11.37 18.05
N HIS A 60 -19.93 -11.76 17.39
CA HIS A 60 -20.28 -11.27 16.06
C HIS A 60 -21.70 -10.73 16.08
N TYR A 61 -21.83 -9.41 15.96
CA TYR A 61 -23.11 -8.71 15.93
C TYR A 61 -23.33 -8.05 14.56
N LEU A 62 -24.60 -7.93 14.19
CA LEU A 62 -25.07 -7.18 13.05
C LEU A 62 -25.85 -5.97 13.57
N VAL A 63 -25.38 -4.77 13.25
CA VAL A 63 -26.15 -3.53 13.45
C VAL A 63 -26.78 -3.15 12.12
N VAL A 64 -28.09 -2.97 12.10
CA VAL A 64 -28.88 -2.64 10.90
C VAL A 64 -29.70 -1.37 11.13
N PRO A 65 -29.98 -0.57 10.08
CA PRO A 65 -31.00 0.48 10.16
C PRO A 65 -32.38 -0.12 10.42
N SER A 66 -33.19 0.55 11.24
CA SER A 66 -34.58 0.15 11.55
C SER A 66 -35.51 0.28 10.35
N LYS A 67 -35.17 1.15 9.38
CA LYS A 67 -35.80 1.23 8.06
C LYS A 67 -34.97 0.49 7.02
N HIS A 68 -35.59 -0.04 5.97
CA HIS A 68 -34.89 -0.76 4.92
C HIS A 68 -33.98 0.18 4.10
N VAL A 69 -32.67 -0.05 4.18
CA VAL A 69 -31.65 0.55 3.32
C VAL A 69 -30.93 -0.60 2.62
N GLY A 70 -30.80 -0.56 1.30
CA GLY A 70 -30.44 -1.72 0.45
C GLY A 70 -29.13 -2.43 0.83
N ASN A 71 -27.98 -1.96 0.37
CA ASN A 71 -26.68 -2.41 0.89
C ASN A 71 -25.70 -1.23 0.89
N CYS A 72 -24.40 -1.46 1.14
CA CYS A 72 -23.43 -0.37 1.19
C CYS A 72 -23.33 0.43 -0.13
N LYS A 73 -23.69 -0.17 -1.30
CA LYS A 73 -23.79 0.56 -2.59
C LYS A 73 -25.00 1.50 -2.68
N SER A 74 -25.95 1.41 -1.75
CA SER A 74 -27.16 2.25 -1.69
C SER A 74 -26.98 3.47 -0.78
N LEU A 75 -25.78 3.70 -0.26
CA LEU A 75 -25.46 4.81 0.64
C LEU A 75 -25.04 6.06 -0.15
N GLY A 76 -25.71 7.17 0.13
CA GLY A 76 -25.31 8.52 -0.30
C GLY A 76 -24.94 9.42 0.88
N LYS A 77 -24.67 10.70 0.62
CA LYS A 77 -24.18 11.67 1.62
C LYS A 77 -25.17 11.90 2.76
N GLU A 78 -26.45 11.86 2.44
CA GLU A 78 -27.59 11.94 3.38
C GLU A 78 -27.64 10.79 4.39
N HIS A 79 -26.97 9.67 4.11
CA HIS A 79 -26.90 8.51 4.99
C HIS A 79 -25.69 8.53 5.97
N VAL A 80 -24.82 9.54 5.93
CA VAL A 80 -23.65 9.63 6.85
C VAL A 80 -24.04 9.53 8.33
N PRO A 81 -25.04 10.28 8.85
CA PRO A 81 -25.43 10.20 10.27
C PRO A 81 -25.94 8.80 10.67
N LEU A 82 -26.55 8.07 9.73
CA LEU A 82 -27.01 6.70 9.95
C LEU A 82 -25.81 5.73 10.09
N VAL A 83 -24.80 5.87 9.24
CA VAL A 83 -23.58 5.02 9.31
C VAL A 83 -22.77 5.32 10.57
N GLU A 84 -22.66 6.59 10.97
CA GLU A 84 -22.08 6.98 12.26
C GLU A 84 -22.83 6.32 13.42
N LYS A 85 -24.17 6.34 13.39
CA LYS A 85 -25.00 5.71 14.43
C LYS A 85 -24.83 4.20 14.49
N LEU A 86 -24.76 3.51 13.35
CA LEU A 86 -24.48 2.06 13.30
C LEU A 86 -23.16 1.71 13.99
N VAL A 87 -22.10 2.51 13.75
CA VAL A 87 -20.78 2.30 14.36
C VAL A 87 -20.77 2.66 15.85
N GLU A 88 -21.47 3.71 16.26
CA GLU A 88 -21.64 4.08 17.67
C GLU A 88 -22.34 2.96 18.45
N THR A 89 -23.51 2.51 18.00
CA THR A 89 -24.25 1.40 18.61
C THR A 89 -23.42 0.11 18.63
N GLY A 90 -22.65 -0.17 17.58
CA GLY A 90 -21.73 -1.32 17.56
C GLY A 90 -20.64 -1.24 18.65
N LYS A 91 -20.09 -0.05 18.91
CA LYS A 91 -19.12 0.18 20.01
C LYS A 91 -19.78 0.06 21.38
N GLU A 92 -20.96 0.65 21.56
CA GLU A 92 -21.72 0.54 22.82
C GLU A 92 -22.02 -0.92 23.17
N ILE A 93 -22.42 -1.73 22.18
CA ILE A 93 -22.76 -3.15 22.39
C ILE A 93 -21.51 -3.95 22.76
N LEU A 94 -20.36 -3.68 22.15
CA LEU A 94 -19.09 -4.28 22.56
C LEU A 94 -18.68 -3.90 23.99
N GLN A 95 -18.83 -2.62 24.36
CA GLN A 95 -18.57 -2.15 25.74
C GLN A 95 -19.51 -2.82 26.76
N LYS A 96 -20.82 -2.91 26.45
CA LYS A 96 -21.82 -3.62 27.27
C LYS A 96 -21.49 -5.12 27.43
N ASN A 97 -20.79 -5.73 26.46
CA ASN A 97 -20.31 -7.11 26.49
C ASN A 97 -18.84 -7.25 26.94
N ASN A 98 -18.33 -6.27 27.70
CA ASN A 98 -16.99 -6.24 28.32
C ASN A 98 -15.79 -6.31 27.34
N VAL A 99 -15.96 -5.90 26.08
CA VAL A 99 -14.86 -5.74 25.13
C VAL A 99 -14.29 -4.32 25.26
N THR A 100 -13.22 -4.19 26.04
CA THR A 100 -12.53 -2.91 26.30
C THR A 100 -11.34 -2.65 25.37
N ASP A 101 -10.74 -3.68 24.79
CA ASP A 101 -9.66 -3.54 23.81
C ASP A 101 -10.22 -3.31 22.41
N LEU A 102 -10.35 -2.04 22.01
CA LEU A 102 -10.80 -1.64 20.67
C LEU A 102 -9.75 -1.92 19.56
N SER A 103 -8.52 -2.33 19.90
CA SER A 103 -7.51 -2.71 18.90
C SER A 103 -7.70 -4.14 18.36
N ASP A 104 -8.44 -4.98 19.09
CA ASP A 104 -8.81 -6.34 18.68
C ASP A 104 -10.28 -6.43 18.21
N VAL A 105 -10.81 -5.32 17.68
CA VAL A 105 -12.18 -5.18 17.16
C VAL A 105 -12.13 -4.89 15.66
N ARG A 106 -13.10 -5.41 14.90
CA ARG A 106 -13.29 -5.08 13.48
C ARG A 106 -14.73 -4.69 13.19
N PHE A 107 -14.87 -3.56 12.51
CA PHE A 107 -16.12 -3.05 11.97
C PHE A 107 -16.03 -3.10 10.43
N GLY A 108 -17.13 -3.46 9.76
CA GLY A 108 -17.17 -3.40 8.30
C GLY A 108 -18.48 -3.84 7.67
N PHE A 109 -18.68 -3.47 6.41
CA PHE A 109 -19.78 -3.93 5.56
C PHE A 109 -19.23 -4.89 4.50
N HIS A 110 -19.99 -5.93 4.13
CA HIS A 110 -19.67 -6.71 2.92
C HIS A 110 -20.07 -5.94 1.66
N TRP A 111 -19.30 -6.13 0.58
CA TRP A 111 -19.57 -5.54 -0.73
C TRP A 111 -20.19 -6.60 -1.67
N PRO A 112 -21.28 -6.28 -2.41
CA PRO A 112 -21.87 -7.19 -3.39
C PRO A 112 -20.85 -7.61 -4.48
N PRO A 113 -20.83 -8.89 -4.91
CA PRO A 113 -21.91 -9.87 -4.82
C PRO A 113 -21.91 -10.74 -3.55
N PHE A 114 -20.97 -10.56 -2.61
CA PHE A 114 -20.83 -11.44 -1.45
C PHE A 114 -21.70 -11.04 -0.23
N CYS A 115 -22.75 -10.24 -0.46
CA CYS A 115 -23.76 -9.95 0.55
C CYS A 115 -24.85 -11.03 0.52
N SER A 116 -24.97 -11.81 1.59
CA SER A 116 -26.04 -12.81 1.74
C SER A 116 -27.43 -12.21 1.93
N VAL A 117 -27.51 -10.96 2.40
CA VAL A 117 -28.76 -10.21 2.61
C VAL A 117 -28.63 -8.79 2.08
N THR A 118 -29.61 -8.36 1.28
CA THR A 118 -29.71 -6.99 0.75
C THR A 118 -30.46 -6.08 1.73
N HIS A 119 -29.91 -5.92 2.93
CA HIS A 119 -30.26 -4.86 3.89
C HIS A 119 -28.95 -4.44 4.54
N LEU A 120 -28.68 -3.15 4.67
CA LEU A 120 -27.43 -2.62 5.19
C LEU A 120 -27.15 -3.16 6.60
N HIS A 121 -26.04 -3.88 6.78
CA HIS A 121 -25.65 -4.48 8.05
C HIS A 121 -24.17 -4.25 8.32
N LEU A 122 -23.87 -3.56 9.42
CA LEU A 122 -22.51 -3.42 9.93
C LEU A 122 -22.16 -4.70 10.70
N HIS A 123 -21.15 -5.43 10.23
CA HIS A 123 -20.53 -6.49 11.02
C HIS A 123 -19.67 -5.88 12.12
N VAL A 124 -19.94 -6.28 13.36
CA VAL A 124 -19.19 -5.92 14.57
C VAL A 124 -18.57 -7.20 15.10
N LEU A 125 -17.25 -7.31 15.00
CA LEU A 125 -16.50 -8.54 15.24
C LEU A 125 -15.46 -8.34 16.34
N ALA A 126 -15.49 -9.16 17.39
CA ALA A 126 -14.50 -9.17 18.46
C ALA A 126 -14.42 -10.54 19.16
N PRO A 127 -13.28 -10.87 19.80
CA PRO A 127 -11.94 -10.43 19.43
C PRO A 127 -11.53 -10.96 18.05
N VAL A 128 -10.90 -10.11 17.24
CA VAL A 128 -10.41 -10.43 15.88
C VAL A 128 -9.33 -11.52 15.92
N SER A 129 -8.48 -11.51 16.94
CA SER A 129 -7.48 -12.54 17.23
C SER A 129 -8.04 -13.96 17.29
N GLN A 130 -9.32 -14.13 17.65
CA GLN A 130 -9.97 -15.44 17.78
C GLN A 130 -10.83 -15.81 16.56
N MET A 131 -10.82 -15.02 15.48
CA MET A 131 -11.45 -15.40 14.21
C MET A 131 -10.85 -16.69 13.65
N GLY A 132 -11.71 -17.57 13.13
CA GLY A 132 -11.27 -18.74 12.35
C GLY A 132 -10.60 -18.34 11.02
N PHE A 133 -9.78 -19.25 10.46
CA PHE A 133 -8.99 -19.00 9.24
C PHE A 133 -9.80 -18.43 8.06
N MET A 134 -10.96 -19.03 7.76
CA MET A 134 -11.85 -18.56 6.69
C MET A 134 -12.43 -17.17 6.99
N SER A 135 -12.79 -16.90 8.25
CA SER A 135 -13.29 -15.59 8.69
C SER A 135 -12.19 -14.52 8.57
N ARG A 136 -10.94 -14.82 8.98
CA ARG A 136 -9.80 -13.91 8.80
C ARG A 136 -9.57 -13.57 7.33
N LEU A 137 -9.76 -14.55 6.43
CA LEU A 137 -9.64 -14.36 4.98
C LEU A 137 -10.75 -13.46 4.43
N VAL A 138 -12.01 -13.63 4.85
CA VAL A 138 -13.16 -12.80 4.42
C VAL A 138 -13.06 -11.37 4.95
N TYR A 139 -12.75 -11.18 6.23
CA TYR A 139 -12.73 -9.87 6.88
C TYR A 139 -11.35 -9.16 6.81
N ARG A 140 -10.46 -9.54 5.88
CA ARG A 140 -9.04 -9.13 5.86
C ARG A 140 -8.81 -7.62 5.65
N LEU A 141 -7.80 -7.07 6.33
CA LEU A 141 -7.23 -5.73 6.08
C LEU A 141 -6.22 -5.78 4.91
N ASN A 142 -6.22 -4.77 4.05
CA ASN A 142 -5.40 -4.66 2.81
C ASN A 142 -5.61 -5.79 1.77
N SER A 143 -6.84 -6.27 1.65
CA SER A 143 -7.36 -7.17 0.61
C SER A 143 -7.78 -6.41 -0.67
N TYR A 144 -8.37 -7.10 -1.67
CA TYR A 144 -9.04 -6.46 -2.82
C TYR A 144 -10.21 -5.53 -2.41
N TRP A 145 -10.57 -5.51 -1.13
CA TRP A 145 -11.54 -4.60 -0.51
C TRP A 145 -10.88 -3.55 0.45
N PHE A 146 -9.56 -3.29 0.37
CA PHE A 146 -8.81 -2.36 1.26
C PHE A 146 -7.38 -1.93 0.74
N ILE A 147 -6.97 -0.63 0.76
CA ILE A 147 -5.99 -0.01 -0.22
C ILE A 147 -4.64 0.65 0.34
N THR A 148 -3.68 1.10 -0.54
CA THR A 148 -2.18 1.24 -0.47
C THR A 148 -1.47 2.66 -0.65
N GLU A 149 -0.17 2.76 -1.09
CA GLU A 149 0.82 3.91 -1.08
C GLU A 149 0.27 5.34 -1.19
N ILE A 150 -0.62 5.63 -2.14
CA ILE A 150 -1.17 6.97 -2.31
C ILE A 150 -1.94 7.41 -1.06
N LYS A 151 -2.51 6.47 -0.27
CA LYS A 151 -2.99 6.76 1.08
C LYS A 151 -1.90 7.21 2.05
N ALA A 152 -0.68 6.68 1.96
CA ALA A 152 0.43 7.13 2.80
C ALA A 152 0.75 8.60 2.50
N LEU A 153 0.78 8.97 1.21
CA LEU A 153 0.93 10.36 0.77
C LEU A 153 -0.26 11.25 1.15
N LEU A 154 -1.50 10.78 1.01
CA LEU A 154 -2.70 11.51 1.47
C LEU A 154 -2.71 11.66 3.01
N SER A 155 -2.23 10.66 3.75
CA SER A 155 -2.09 10.71 5.22
C SER A 155 -1.02 11.68 5.74
N LEU A 156 -0.26 12.35 4.85
CA LEU A 156 0.55 13.53 5.21
C LEU A 156 -0.31 14.80 5.38
N ARG A 157 -1.56 14.79 4.87
CA ARG A 157 -2.43 15.98 4.78
C ARG A 157 -3.60 15.97 5.78
N ASN A 158 -3.63 15.01 6.71
CA ASN A 158 -4.61 14.92 7.81
C ASN A 158 -6.09 15.00 7.39
N ARG A 159 -6.42 14.63 6.15
CA ARG A 159 -7.80 14.54 5.65
C ARG A 159 -8.18 13.08 5.40
N PRO A 160 -9.27 12.57 5.98
CA PRO A 160 -9.80 11.27 5.60
C PRO A 160 -10.37 11.35 4.17
N PHE A 161 -10.13 10.32 3.38
CA PHE A 161 -10.65 10.20 2.01
C PHE A 161 -10.99 8.73 1.72
N ASP A 162 -12.14 8.50 1.07
CA ASP A 162 -12.61 7.16 0.71
C ASP A 162 -12.02 6.68 -0.62
N THR A 163 -11.11 5.72 -0.51
CA THR A 163 -10.45 5.07 -1.64
C THR A 163 -11.25 3.95 -2.32
N SER A 164 -12.36 3.51 -1.72
CA SER A 164 -12.92 2.16 -1.95
C SER A 164 -13.81 2.00 -3.18
N GLU A 165 -14.43 3.07 -3.68
CA GLU A 165 -15.49 2.97 -4.71
C GLU A 165 -14.97 2.67 -6.14
N THR A 166 -13.70 2.92 -6.43
CA THR A 166 -13.21 3.15 -7.81
C THR A 166 -11.93 2.40 -8.20
N PHE A 167 -11.30 1.66 -7.29
CA PHE A 167 -10.06 0.95 -7.59
C PHE A 167 -10.34 -0.39 -8.30
N SER A 168 -9.72 -0.61 -9.46
CA SER A 168 -9.79 -1.87 -10.21
C SER A 168 -8.39 -2.30 -10.62
N GLU A 169 -7.95 -3.50 -10.19
CA GLU A 169 -6.65 -4.06 -10.59
C GLU A 169 -6.52 -4.30 -12.12
N LYS A 170 -7.65 -4.33 -12.84
CA LYS A 170 -7.70 -4.52 -14.29
C LYS A 170 -7.59 -3.21 -15.08
N SER A 171 -7.71 -2.05 -14.41
CA SER A 171 -7.61 -0.72 -15.02
C SER A 171 -6.35 -0.02 -14.54
N PRO A 172 -5.65 0.76 -15.39
CA PRO A 172 -4.58 1.65 -14.94
C PRO A 172 -5.13 2.96 -14.32
N PHE A 173 -6.44 3.20 -14.42
CA PHE A 173 -7.10 4.42 -13.97
C PHE A 173 -7.71 4.21 -12.59
N TRP A 174 -7.63 5.25 -11.76
CA TRP A 174 -8.22 5.26 -10.42
C TRP A 174 -8.82 6.63 -10.16
N GLN A 175 -10.16 6.67 -10.11
CA GLN A 175 -10.93 7.89 -9.91
C GLN A 175 -10.96 8.25 -8.42
N LEU A 176 -10.61 9.49 -8.07
CA LEU A 176 -10.62 9.97 -6.69
C LEU A 176 -11.58 11.15 -6.56
N ASN A 177 -12.47 11.09 -5.57
CA ASN A 177 -13.46 12.14 -5.29
C ASN A 177 -12.94 13.08 -4.17
N GLY A 178 -13.55 14.25 -3.98
CA GLY A 178 -13.32 15.08 -2.76
C GLY A 178 -11.90 15.59 -2.49
N LEU A 179 -10.97 15.48 -3.44
CA LEU A 179 -9.61 16.04 -3.35
C LEU A 179 -9.56 17.39 -4.08
N SER A 180 -8.89 18.38 -3.47
CA SER A 180 -8.63 19.66 -4.15
C SER A 180 -7.51 19.53 -5.18
N GLU A 181 -7.42 20.48 -6.12
CA GLU A 181 -6.30 20.50 -7.08
C GLU A 181 -4.94 20.58 -6.37
N ASP A 182 -4.85 21.31 -5.25
CA ASP A 182 -3.63 21.40 -4.42
C ASP A 182 -3.29 20.07 -3.74
N ASP A 183 -4.28 19.31 -3.26
CA ASP A 183 -4.06 17.97 -2.71
C ASP A 183 -3.47 17.04 -3.80
N ILE A 184 -4.03 17.08 -5.01
CA ILE A 184 -3.54 16.32 -6.17
C ILE A 184 -2.13 16.75 -6.57
N ARG A 185 -1.88 18.06 -6.77
CA ARG A 185 -0.55 18.59 -7.10
C ARG A 185 0.49 18.20 -6.05
N SER A 186 0.12 18.26 -4.77
CA SER A 186 0.97 17.79 -3.67
C SER A 186 1.32 16.30 -3.78
N VAL A 187 0.37 15.42 -4.09
CA VAL A 187 0.64 13.98 -4.25
C VAL A 187 1.48 13.71 -5.51
N MET A 188 1.15 14.33 -6.64
CA MET A 188 1.85 14.16 -7.92
C MET A 188 3.28 14.72 -7.89
N SER A 189 3.56 15.73 -7.06
CA SER A 189 4.93 16.21 -6.79
C SER A 189 5.84 15.18 -6.12
N ARG A 190 5.31 14.03 -5.66
CA ARG A 190 6.06 13.00 -4.91
C ARG A 190 5.88 11.56 -5.35
N THR A 191 4.71 11.16 -5.85
CA THR A 191 4.47 9.75 -6.20
C THR A 191 5.32 9.34 -7.40
N VAL A 192 5.98 8.19 -7.30
CA VAL A 192 6.66 7.51 -8.42
C VAL A 192 5.79 6.39 -9.03
N CYS A 193 4.59 6.18 -8.49
CA CYS A 193 3.61 5.22 -8.99
C CYS A 193 2.57 5.91 -9.89
N GLY A 194 2.01 7.05 -9.47
CA GLY A 194 1.13 7.86 -10.31
C GLY A 194 1.84 8.33 -11.59
N LYS A 195 1.19 8.20 -12.75
CA LYS A 195 1.72 8.69 -14.04
C LYS A 195 1.34 10.15 -14.27
N SER A 196 0.04 10.41 -14.28
CA SER A 196 -0.59 11.72 -14.49
C SER A 196 -1.91 11.75 -13.72
N ALA A 197 -2.33 12.93 -13.26
CA ALA A 197 -3.62 13.13 -12.62
C ALA A 197 -4.47 14.12 -13.44
N PHE A 198 -5.78 13.88 -13.44
CA PHE A 198 -6.76 14.61 -14.23
C PHE A 198 -7.95 14.97 -13.35
N GLU A 199 -8.48 16.17 -13.52
CA GLU A 199 -9.82 16.54 -13.08
C GLU A 199 -10.81 15.86 -14.03
N LEU A 200 -11.56 14.88 -13.53
CA LEU A 200 -12.51 14.12 -14.33
C LEU A 200 -13.77 14.95 -14.57
N TRP A 201 -14.10 15.19 -15.83
CA TRP A 201 -15.29 15.94 -16.24
C TRP A 201 -16.42 15.02 -16.68
N GLY A 202 -16.11 13.90 -17.32
CA GLY A 202 -17.12 12.90 -17.65
C GLY A 202 -16.52 11.56 -18.03
N HIS A 203 -17.33 10.51 -17.97
CA HIS A 203 -16.91 9.15 -18.29
C HIS A 203 -18.09 8.25 -18.70
N GLY A 204 -17.80 7.13 -19.34
CA GLY A 204 -18.80 6.12 -19.71
C GLY A 204 -18.17 4.87 -20.33
N ALA A 205 -18.94 3.77 -20.41
CA ALA A 205 -18.54 2.59 -21.18
C ALA A 205 -18.71 2.81 -22.70
N THR A 206 -19.53 3.79 -23.09
CA THR A 206 -19.79 4.16 -24.49
C THR A 206 -19.59 5.66 -24.72
N THR A 207 -19.41 6.05 -25.99
CA THR A 207 -19.31 7.47 -26.39
C THR A 207 -20.55 8.28 -26.02
N GLU A 208 -21.75 7.67 -26.06
CA GLU A 208 -23.01 8.33 -25.69
C GLU A 208 -23.16 8.50 -24.17
N GLU A 209 -22.70 7.53 -23.37
CA GLU A 209 -22.61 7.68 -21.91
C GLU A 209 -21.61 8.77 -21.53
N LEU A 210 -20.42 8.79 -22.15
CA LEU A 210 -19.43 9.85 -21.97
C LEU A 210 -20.03 11.22 -22.31
N ARG A 211 -20.72 11.33 -23.45
CA ARG A 211 -21.39 12.56 -23.90
C ARG A 211 -22.43 13.02 -22.88
N THR A 212 -23.25 12.10 -22.38
CA THR A 212 -24.27 12.38 -21.36
C THR A 212 -23.63 12.88 -20.06
N SER A 213 -22.65 12.14 -19.54
CA SER A 213 -21.89 12.49 -18.34
C SER A 213 -21.21 13.87 -18.45
N LEU A 214 -20.67 14.21 -19.63
CA LEU A 214 -20.07 15.53 -19.88
C LEU A 214 -21.08 16.68 -19.95
N LEU A 215 -22.33 16.42 -20.38
CA LEU A 215 -23.40 17.42 -20.41
C LEU A 215 -24.04 17.63 -19.02
N GLU A 216 -23.95 16.63 -18.14
CA GLU A 216 -24.40 16.70 -16.74
C GLU A 216 -23.36 17.37 -15.81
N TYR A 217 -22.10 17.48 -16.24
CA TYR A 217 -21.04 18.09 -15.43
C TYR A 217 -21.26 19.60 -15.25
N PRO A 218 -21.04 20.17 -14.05
CA PRO A 218 -21.32 21.59 -13.78
C PRO A 218 -20.52 22.53 -14.70
N ALA A 219 -21.22 23.26 -15.56
CA ALA A 219 -20.62 24.11 -16.58
C ALA A 219 -19.74 25.22 -15.98
N GLU A 220 -20.09 25.72 -14.79
CA GLU A 220 -19.33 26.70 -14.02
C GLU A 220 -17.90 26.23 -13.68
N ASN A 221 -17.66 24.92 -13.57
CA ASN A 221 -16.34 24.35 -13.34
C ASN A 221 -15.51 24.25 -14.63
N MET A 222 -16.17 24.10 -15.79
CA MET A 222 -15.51 24.01 -17.10
C MET A 222 -15.20 25.40 -17.69
N VAL A 223 -16.13 26.36 -17.54
CA VAL A 223 -16.07 27.71 -18.14
C VAL A 223 -14.73 28.43 -17.92
N PRO A 224 -14.06 28.38 -16.74
CA PRO A 224 -12.74 28.99 -16.55
C PRO A 224 -11.67 28.53 -17.55
N TYR A 225 -11.76 27.29 -18.04
CA TYR A 225 -10.73 26.65 -18.86
C TYR A 225 -11.08 26.58 -20.36
N LEU A 226 -12.24 27.13 -20.75
CA LEU A 226 -12.76 27.08 -22.12
C LEU A 226 -12.83 28.47 -22.79
N GLN A 227 -12.22 29.49 -22.17
CA GLN A 227 -12.39 30.90 -22.54
C GLN A 227 -11.62 31.31 -23.80
N GLN A 228 -12.16 32.30 -24.52
CA GLN A 228 -11.64 32.75 -25.83
C GLN A 228 -10.23 33.33 -25.79
N ASN A 229 -9.83 33.88 -24.64
CA ASN A 229 -8.50 34.43 -24.37
C ASN A 229 -7.47 33.39 -23.90
N SER A 230 -7.85 32.13 -23.72
CA SER A 230 -6.95 31.03 -23.33
C SER A 230 -6.53 30.17 -24.53
N THR A 231 -5.40 29.48 -24.38
CA THR A 231 -4.90 28.48 -25.32
C THR A 231 -5.03 27.05 -24.78
N TYR A 232 -5.38 26.10 -25.66
CA TYR A 232 -5.57 24.70 -25.25
C TYR A 232 -5.05 23.65 -26.23
N LYS A 233 -4.90 22.41 -25.76
CA LYS A 233 -4.83 21.20 -26.61
C LYS A 233 -5.63 20.05 -26.03
N ILE A 234 -6.07 19.14 -26.90
CA ILE A 234 -6.70 17.87 -26.53
C ILE A 234 -5.74 16.73 -26.92
N ASN A 235 -5.38 15.90 -25.95
CA ASN A 235 -4.61 14.68 -26.14
C ASN A 235 -5.53 13.46 -26.10
N VAL A 236 -5.24 12.43 -26.89
CA VAL A 236 -5.89 11.11 -26.80
C VAL A 236 -4.86 10.09 -26.32
N TYR A 237 -5.14 9.43 -25.20
CA TYR A 237 -4.33 8.36 -24.63
C TYR A 237 -5.12 7.07 -24.51
N THR A 238 -4.55 5.99 -25.01
CA THR A 238 -5.12 4.64 -24.94
C THR A 238 -4.25 3.75 -24.06
N PHE A 239 -4.87 2.99 -23.17
CA PHE A 239 -4.22 1.87 -22.50
C PHE A 239 -4.35 0.61 -23.35
N ASN A 240 -3.29 -0.20 -23.42
CA ASN A 240 -3.24 -1.50 -24.10
C ASN A 240 -3.58 -1.53 -25.62
N LYS A 241 -3.92 -0.39 -26.24
CA LYS A 241 -4.11 -0.24 -27.69
C LYS A 241 -3.26 0.90 -28.25
N THR A 242 -2.88 0.82 -29.52
CA THR A 242 -2.19 1.92 -30.24
C THR A 242 -3.09 2.44 -31.35
N LEU A 243 -3.56 3.69 -31.23
CA LEU A 243 -4.32 4.35 -32.30
C LEU A 243 -3.43 5.00 -33.34
N VAL A 244 -3.80 4.87 -34.62
CA VAL A 244 -3.26 5.66 -35.73
C VAL A 244 -3.67 7.13 -35.60
N PHE A 245 -3.02 8.03 -36.35
CA PHE A 245 -3.22 9.47 -36.20
C PHE A 245 -4.65 9.91 -36.57
N GLU A 246 -5.20 9.42 -37.67
CA GLU A 246 -6.55 9.80 -38.16
C GLU A 246 -7.65 9.48 -37.13
N ASP A 247 -7.58 8.33 -36.45
CA ASP A 247 -8.59 7.94 -35.46
C ASP A 247 -8.52 8.79 -34.18
N ARG A 248 -7.34 9.34 -33.86
CA ARG A 248 -7.21 10.32 -32.77
C ARG A 248 -7.89 11.63 -33.14
N ILE A 249 -7.78 12.07 -34.40
CA ILE A 249 -8.46 13.27 -34.89
C ILE A 249 -9.98 13.07 -34.84
N LYS A 250 -10.51 11.95 -35.37
CA LYS A 250 -11.95 11.61 -35.27
C LYS A 250 -12.48 11.66 -33.83
N LYS A 251 -11.70 11.14 -32.87
CA LYS A 251 -12.05 11.16 -31.43
C LYS A 251 -11.98 12.56 -30.81
N ILE A 252 -11.17 13.46 -31.34
CA ILE A 252 -11.14 14.88 -30.94
C ILE A 252 -12.32 15.63 -31.56
N ASP A 253 -12.60 15.43 -32.85
CA ASP A 253 -13.72 16.06 -33.56
C ASP A 253 -15.08 15.67 -32.92
N ALA A 254 -15.21 14.43 -32.43
CA ALA A 254 -16.38 13.97 -31.69
C ALA A 254 -16.69 14.79 -30.41
N LEU A 255 -15.75 15.60 -29.91
CA LEU A 255 -15.91 16.47 -28.74
C LEU A 255 -16.33 17.91 -29.10
N GLU A 256 -16.61 18.23 -30.37
CA GLU A 256 -17.04 19.56 -30.85
C GLU A 256 -18.29 20.11 -30.14
N PHE A 257 -19.11 19.23 -29.54
CA PHE A 257 -20.28 19.64 -28.75
C PHE A 257 -19.93 20.39 -27.44
N LEU A 258 -18.68 20.30 -26.97
CA LEU A 258 -18.20 21.04 -25.81
C LEU A 258 -17.88 22.50 -26.17
N PRO A 259 -18.17 23.49 -25.31
CA PRO A 259 -18.13 24.91 -25.66
C PRO A 259 -16.70 25.51 -25.62
N PHE A 260 -15.74 24.88 -26.30
CA PHE A 260 -14.39 25.39 -26.48
C PHE A 260 -14.41 26.70 -27.28
N LYS A 261 -14.04 27.82 -26.65
CA LYS A 261 -13.88 29.12 -27.33
C LYS A 261 -12.42 29.56 -27.49
N GLY A 262 -11.50 28.91 -26.78
CA GLY A 262 -10.07 29.22 -26.79
C GLY A 262 -9.38 28.90 -28.12
N THR A 263 -8.08 29.18 -28.19
CA THR A 263 -7.26 28.92 -29.40
C THR A 263 -6.43 27.65 -29.25
N VAL A 264 -6.37 26.80 -30.27
CA VAL A 264 -5.56 25.57 -30.22
C VAL A 264 -4.06 25.88 -30.28
N ASN A 265 -3.30 25.42 -29.28
CA ASN A 265 -1.85 25.51 -29.21
C ASN A 265 -1.25 24.14 -28.87
N LEU A 266 -0.65 23.47 -29.86
CA LEU A 266 -0.11 22.11 -29.70
C LEU A 266 1.22 22.07 -28.93
N LYS A 267 1.95 23.18 -28.86
CA LYS A 267 3.29 23.23 -28.25
C LYS A 267 3.22 23.56 -26.76
N ASP A 268 2.67 24.72 -26.44
CA ASP A 268 2.72 25.31 -25.08
C ASP A 268 1.37 25.96 -24.71
N PRO A 269 0.30 25.16 -24.53
CA PRO A 269 -1.02 25.67 -24.15
C PRO A 269 -1.14 25.91 -22.65
N GLU A 270 -1.99 26.87 -22.27
CA GLU A 270 -2.39 27.08 -20.87
C GLU A 270 -3.21 25.90 -20.32
N HIS A 271 -4.01 25.25 -21.16
CA HIS A 271 -4.91 24.17 -20.75
C HIS A 271 -4.71 22.89 -21.57
N VAL A 272 -4.61 21.74 -20.88
CA VAL A 272 -4.45 20.43 -21.51
C VAL A 272 -5.62 19.56 -21.10
N PHE A 273 -6.38 19.09 -22.10
CA PHE A 273 -7.48 18.15 -21.90
C PHE A 273 -7.08 16.77 -22.44
N CYS A 274 -7.62 15.72 -21.85
CA CYS A 274 -7.27 14.35 -22.20
C CYS A 274 -8.52 13.49 -22.33
N LEU A 275 -8.66 12.84 -23.49
CA LEU A 275 -9.50 11.67 -23.66
C LEU A 275 -8.66 10.43 -23.32
N LEU A 276 -9.14 9.61 -22.41
CA LEU A 276 -8.46 8.41 -21.90
C LEU A 276 -9.34 7.19 -22.19
N GLU A 277 -8.78 6.15 -22.82
CA GLU A 277 -9.52 4.93 -23.17
C GLU A 277 -8.84 3.70 -22.57
N ASP A 278 -9.63 2.86 -21.90
CA ASP A 278 -9.17 1.62 -21.27
C ASP A 278 -9.56 0.39 -22.10
N TYR A 279 -8.59 -0.22 -22.78
CA TYR A 279 -8.76 -1.51 -23.48
C TYR A 279 -8.31 -2.71 -22.62
N GLY A 280 -8.29 -2.56 -21.30
CA GLY A 280 -7.98 -3.62 -20.34
C GLY A 280 -6.51 -4.03 -20.32
N SER A 281 -6.18 -5.09 -19.58
CA SER A 281 -4.80 -5.44 -19.23
C SER A 281 -4.15 -6.58 -20.02
N ASP A 282 -4.87 -7.29 -20.89
CA ASP A 282 -4.31 -8.41 -21.67
C ASP A 282 -3.85 -7.93 -23.06
N PRO A 283 -2.54 -7.91 -23.36
CA PRO A 283 -2.05 -7.48 -24.67
C PRO A 283 -2.31 -8.48 -25.81
N ASN A 284 -2.82 -9.69 -25.50
CA ASN A 284 -3.12 -10.73 -26.48
C ASN A 284 -4.61 -10.76 -26.87
N ASP A 285 -5.48 -10.13 -26.08
CA ASP A 285 -6.93 -10.08 -26.27
C ASP A 285 -7.43 -8.63 -26.09
N ILE A 286 -7.07 -7.79 -27.06
CA ILE A 286 -7.40 -6.36 -27.05
C ILE A 286 -8.75 -6.17 -27.75
N PRO A 287 -9.79 -5.64 -27.07
CA PRO A 287 -11.10 -5.47 -27.68
C PRO A 287 -11.14 -4.36 -28.75
N GLU A 288 -12.17 -4.43 -29.61
CA GLU A 288 -12.39 -3.45 -30.66
C GLU A 288 -12.77 -2.08 -30.08
N GLU A 289 -13.70 -2.05 -29.12
CA GLU A 289 -14.07 -0.88 -28.33
C GLU A 289 -13.46 -0.92 -26.92
N PRO A 290 -13.23 0.24 -26.27
CA PRO A 290 -12.71 0.28 -24.91
C PRO A 290 -13.77 -0.17 -23.90
N PHE A 291 -13.33 -0.71 -22.76
CA PHE A 291 -14.21 -1.02 -21.63
C PHE A 291 -14.74 0.24 -20.94
N HIS A 292 -13.94 1.32 -20.95
CA HIS A 292 -14.31 2.59 -20.35
C HIS A 292 -13.57 3.76 -21.02
N ILE A 293 -14.24 4.89 -21.12
CA ILE A 293 -13.73 6.14 -21.67
C ILE A 293 -13.88 7.23 -20.61
N TYR A 294 -12.85 8.07 -20.46
CA TYR A 294 -12.83 9.20 -19.54
C TYR A 294 -12.41 10.47 -20.30
N PHE A 295 -12.99 11.61 -19.95
CA PHE A 295 -12.56 12.92 -20.42
C PHE A 295 -12.39 13.89 -19.25
N GLY A 296 -11.32 14.70 -19.30
CA GLY A 296 -11.01 15.63 -18.23
C GLY A 296 -9.83 16.55 -18.52
N ARG A 297 -9.58 17.47 -17.59
CA ARG A 297 -8.46 18.42 -17.62
C ARG A 297 -7.25 17.83 -16.89
N TRP A 298 -6.07 17.90 -17.51
CA TRP A 298 -4.82 17.49 -16.87
C TRP A 298 -4.45 18.47 -15.74
N ILE A 299 -4.05 17.92 -14.59
CA ILE A 299 -3.60 18.69 -13.42
C ILE A 299 -2.08 18.67 -13.35
N ALA A 300 -1.49 17.49 -13.23
CA ALA A 300 -0.06 17.31 -12.98
C ALA A 300 0.43 15.91 -13.35
N ASP A 301 1.71 15.80 -13.69
CA ASP A 301 2.41 14.53 -13.87
C ASP A 301 3.12 14.09 -12.58
N GLY A 302 3.25 12.77 -12.42
CA GLY A 302 3.95 12.14 -11.31
C GLY A 302 5.46 12.05 -11.54
N GLN A 303 6.21 11.76 -10.48
CA GLN A 303 7.67 11.75 -10.46
C GLN A 303 8.30 10.48 -11.06
N ARG A 304 7.64 9.81 -12.02
CA ARG A 304 8.13 8.55 -12.63
C ARG A 304 9.48 8.69 -13.31
N GLU A 305 9.82 9.90 -13.76
CA GLU A 305 11.14 10.23 -14.32
C GLU A 305 12.30 10.12 -13.32
N LEU A 306 12.03 10.18 -12.01
CA LEU A 306 13.03 9.90 -10.98
C LEU A 306 13.58 8.46 -11.08
N ILE A 307 12.74 7.49 -11.44
CA ILE A 307 13.17 6.09 -11.65
C ILE A 307 14.22 6.00 -12.76
N ARG A 308 14.05 6.79 -13.83
CA ARG A 308 14.94 6.81 -15.01
C ARG A 308 16.21 7.64 -14.77
N SER A 309 16.15 8.70 -13.98
CA SER A 309 17.29 9.58 -13.67
C SER A 309 18.17 9.02 -12.55
N TYR A 310 17.59 8.53 -11.44
CA TYR A 310 18.29 7.93 -10.29
C TYR A 310 18.62 6.44 -10.47
N SER A 311 18.35 5.89 -11.66
CA SER A 311 18.57 4.48 -12.00
C SER A 311 19.98 4.02 -11.62
N VAL A 312 20.07 2.90 -10.89
CA VAL A 312 21.32 2.32 -10.38
C VAL A 312 22.40 2.21 -11.47
N LYS A 313 22.02 1.91 -12.72
CA LYS A 313 22.96 1.82 -13.86
C LYS A 313 23.78 3.11 -14.10
N LYS A 314 23.19 4.28 -13.83
CA LYS A 314 23.78 5.62 -14.03
C LYS A 314 24.50 6.18 -12.81
N ARG A 315 24.30 5.58 -11.64
CA ARG A 315 24.83 6.09 -10.37
C ARG A 315 26.34 5.87 -10.25
N HIS A 316 27.09 6.83 -9.72
CA HIS A 316 28.55 6.71 -9.57
C HIS A 316 28.93 5.46 -8.76
N PHE A 317 28.53 5.41 -7.49
CA PHE A 317 28.79 4.31 -6.57
C PHE A 317 27.62 3.32 -6.51
N ILE A 318 27.92 2.05 -6.82
CA ILE A 318 27.00 0.91 -6.77
C ILE A 318 27.67 -0.33 -6.18
N GLY A 319 26.85 -1.27 -5.72
CA GLY A 319 27.26 -2.56 -5.15
C GLY A 319 26.09 -3.54 -5.06
N ASN A 320 26.32 -4.69 -4.42
CA ASN A 320 25.32 -5.76 -4.31
C ASN A 320 24.08 -5.36 -3.48
N THR A 321 24.26 -4.38 -2.59
CA THR A 321 23.24 -3.75 -1.72
C THR A 321 22.47 -2.61 -2.38
N SER A 322 22.77 -2.23 -3.64
CA SER A 322 22.09 -1.11 -4.28
C SER A 322 20.61 -1.42 -4.58
N MET A 323 19.71 -0.90 -3.74
CA MET A 323 18.26 -0.90 -3.98
C MET A 323 17.92 -0.16 -5.28
N ASP A 324 16.89 -0.64 -5.98
CA ASP A 324 16.29 0.03 -7.14
C ASP A 324 15.79 1.44 -6.81
N ALA A 325 15.83 2.35 -7.81
CA ALA A 325 15.44 3.74 -7.64
C ALA A 325 13.95 3.89 -7.30
N GLY A 326 13.05 3.19 -8.00
CA GLY A 326 11.60 3.28 -7.77
C GLY A 326 11.23 2.77 -6.38
N LEU A 327 11.79 1.63 -5.97
CA LEU A 327 11.59 1.10 -4.61
C LEU A 327 12.13 2.04 -3.53
N SER A 328 13.28 2.68 -3.77
CA SER A 328 13.87 3.64 -2.81
C SER A 328 12.97 4.86 -2.60
N PHE A 329 12.36 5.40 -3.66
CA PHE A 329 11.41 6.51 -3.56
C PHE A 329 10.08 6.10 -2.91
N ILE A 330 9.56 4.89 -3.20
CA ILE A 330 8.38 4.34 -2.52
C ILE A 330 8.64 4.24 -1.01
N MET A 331 9.81 3.75 -0.60
CA MET A 331 10.19 3.67 0.82
C MET A 331 10.24 5.05 1.49
N ALA A 332 10.86 6.05 0.83
CA ALA A 332 10.91 7.42 1.33
C ALA A 332 9.50 8.07 1.43
N ASN A 333 8.58 7.75 0.52
CA ASN A 333 7.18 8.18 0.59
C ASN A 333 6.41 7.49 1.74
N HIS A 334 6.56 6.18 1.91
CA HIS A 334 5.98 5.43 3.04
C HIS A 334 6.46 5.99 4.39
N ALA A 335 7.74 6.37 4.45
CA ALA A 335 8.40 6.96 5.61
C ALA A 335 8.01 8.42 5.87
N LYS A 336 7.15 9.02 5.04
CA LYS A 336 6.65 10.39 5.18
C LYS A 336 7.72 11.50 5.11
N VAL A 337 8.91 11.20 4.57
CA VAL A 337 10.11 12.06 4.59
C VAL A 337 9.86 13.46 4.02
N LYS A 338 10.20 14.51 4.77
CA LYS A 338 10.04 15.94 4.45
C LYS A 338 11.39 16.65 4.37
N VAL A 339 11.32 17.93 4.00
CA VAL A 339 12.47 18.84 4.05
C VAL A 339 12.91 19.05 5.50
N ALA A 340 14.21 18.98 5.75
CA ALA A 340 14.87 19.10 7.04
C ALA A 340 14.62 17.96 8.06
N ASP A 341 13.87 16.91 7.71
CA ASP A 341 13.84 15.65 8.49
C ASP A 341 15.26 15.07 8.62
N LEU A 342 15.61 14.51 9.78
CA LEU A 342 16.81 13.69 9.94
C LEU A 342 16.45 12.20 9.76
N VAL A 343 16.90 11.63 8.65
CA VAL A 343 16.62 10.24 8.26
C VAL A 343 17.83 9.35 8.49
N TYR A 344 17.58 8.17 9.06
CA TYR A 344 18.61 7.19 9.41
C TYR A 344 18.41 5.83 8.72
N ASP A 345 19.50 5.26 8.19
CA ASP A 345 19.54 3.88 7.68
C ASP A 345 20.57 3.03 8.46
N PRO A 346 20.16 2.12 9.36
CA PRO A 346 21.06 1.25 10.11
C PRO A 346 21.82 0.22 9.26
N PHE A 347 21.45 0.01 8.00
CA PHE A 347 22.05 -0.95 7.07
C PHE A 347 22.29 -0.30 5.69
N VAL A 348 23.01 0.82 5.70
CA VAL A 348 23.07 1.77 4.57
C VAL A 348 23.61 1.19 3.26
N GLY A 349 24.51 0.20 3.32
CA GLY A 349 25.14 -0.40 2.16
C GLY A 349 25.73 0.65 1.21
N THR A 350 25.14 0.79 0.02
CA THR A 350 25.57 1.76 -1.00
C THR A 350 24.77 3.06 -1.03
N GLY A 351 23.93 3.30 -0.02
CA GLY A 351 23.21 4.55 0.21
C GLY A 351 22.02 4.81 -0.72
N SER A 352 21.44 3.79 -1.37
CA SER A 352 20.26 3.98 -2.23
C SER A 352 19.10 4.69 -1.52
N LEU A 353 18.82 4.32 -0.27
CA LEU A 353 17.70 4.85 0.50
C LEU A 353 17.99 6.28 0.94
N LEU A 354 19.21 6.57 1.40
CA LEU A 354 19.65 7.94 1.72
C LEU A 354 19.58 8.87 0.50
N VAL A 355 20.00 8.42 -0.69
CA VAL A 355 19.87 9.21 -1.91
C VAL A 355 18.40 9.59 -2.18
N ALA A 356 17.48 8.63 -2.08
CA ALA A 356 16.05 8.89 -2.29
C ALA A 356 15.43 9.79 -1.21
N CYS A 357 15.86 9.67 0.06
CA CYS A 357 15.40 10.55 1.14
C CYS A 357 15.95 11.98 0.99
N SER A 358 17.23 12.13 0.63
CA SER A 358 17.86 13.44 0.41
C SER A 358 17.21 14.22 -0.75
N HIS A 359 16.68 13.53 -1.76
CA HIS A 359 15.91 14.16 -2.84
C HIS A 359 14.66 14.91 -2.34
N PHE A 360 14.03 14.41 -1.26
CA PHE A 360 12.91 15.08 -0.61
C PHE A 360 13.34 16.14 0.44
N GLY A 361 14.63 16.50 0.47
CA GLY A 361 15.18 17.56 1.31
C GLY A 361 15.59 17.14 2.71
N ALA A 362 15.65 15.84 3.00
CA ALA A 362 16.03 15.32 4.32
C ALA A 362 17.55 15.30 4.51
N TYR A 363 18.00 15.61 5.73
CA TYR A 363 19.34 15.32 6.18
C TYR A 363 19.49 13.81 6.39
N VAL A 364 20.54 13.22 5.84
CA VAL A 364 20.69 11.75 5.80
C VAL A 364 21.96 11.27 6.47
N CYS A 365 21.80 10.23 7.30
CA CYS A 365 22.89 9.52 7.96
C CYS A 365 22.61 8.01 7.99
N GLY A 366 23.62 7.21 8.30
CA GLY A 366 23.43 5.76 8.38
C GLY A 366 24.63 5.00 8.91
N THR A 367 24.47 3.70 9.07
CA THR A 367 25.54 2.78 9.48
C THR A 367 25.60 1.55 8.60
N ASP A 368 26.79 0.96 8.51
CA ASP A 368 27.02 -0.39 8.02
C ASP A 368 28.15 -1.03 8.83
N ILE A 369 28.18 -2.35 8.89
CA ILE A 369 29.26 -3.10 9.52
C ILE A 369 30.45 -3.29 8.55
N ASP A 370 30.23 -3.21 7.24
CA ASP A 370 31.31 -3.30 6.24
C ASP A 370 32.00 -1.95 5.99
N TYR A 371 33.15 -1.79 6.64
CA TYR A 371 34.10 -0.70 6.41
C TYR A 371 34.39 -0.42 4.93
N ASN A 372 34.53 -1.46 4.09
CA ASN A 372 34.90 -1.28 2.69
C ASN A 372 33.73 -0.71 1.87
N THR A 373 32.52 -1.18 2.15
CA THR A 373 31.30 -0.71 1.49
C THR A 373 31.03 0.76 1.82
N ILE A 374 31.15 1.18 3.08
CA ILE A 374 31.01 2.60 3.46
C ILE A 374 32.03 3.49 2.74
N HIS A 375 33.31 3.12 2.76
CA HIS A 375 34.40 3.95 2.24
C HIS A 375 34.62 3.81 0.73
N GLY A 376 33.81 3.01 0.02
CA GLY A 376 34.00 2.79 -1.42
C GLY A 376 35.30 2.07 -1.76
N ILE A 377 35.82 1.23 -0.87
CA ILE A 377 37.11 0.55 -1.02
C ILE A 377 36.90 -0.82 -1.70
N GLY A 378 37.83 -1.17 -2.60
CA GLY A 378 37.91 -2.49 -3.21
C GLY A 378 37.61 -2.52 -4.71
N LYS A 379 37.16 -3.68 -5.19
CA LYS A 379 36.85 -3.89 -6.62
C LYS A 379 35.55 -3.19 -6.99
N ALA A 380 35.55 -2.51 -8.14
CA ALA A 380 34.34 -1.91 -8.67
C ALA A 380 33.35 -3.00 -9.12
N SER A 381 32.05 -2.75 -8.93
CA SER A 381 30.99 -3.67 -9.38
C SER A 381 30.73 -3.60 -10.89
N ARG A 382 31.48 -2.77 -11.63
CA ARG A 382 31.34 -2.55 -13.08
C ARG A 382 32.22 -3.53 -13.85
N LYS A 383 31.63 -4.24 -14.83
CA LYS A 383 32.22 -5.36 -15.59
C LYS A 383 33.64 -5.13 -16.17
N ASN A 384 34.00 -3.88 -16.46
CA ASN A 384 35.27 -3.51 -17.12
C ASN A 384 36.24 -2.75 -16.20
N GLN A 385 35.95 -2.63 -14.91
CA GLN A 385 36.71 -1.79 -13.98
C GLN A 385 37.25 -2.62 -12.81
N LYS A 386 38.57 -2.63 -12.62
CA LYS A 386 39.22 -3.50 -11.60
C LYS A 386 39.16 -2.92 -10.18
N TRP A 387 39.20 -1.60 -10.03
CA TRP A 387 39.25 -0.87 -8.77
C TRP A 387 38.33 0.33 -8.80
N ARG A 388 37.74 0.68 -7.66
CA ARG A 388 36.85 1.84 -7.52
C ARG A 388 37.59 3.17 -7.71
N GLY A 389 36.93 4.15 -8.31
CA GLY A 389 37.44 5.52 -8.41
C GLY A 389 37.28 6.30 -7.09
N PRO A 390 37.94 7.46 -6.92
CA PRO A 390 37.81 8.28 -5.70
C PRO A 390 36.38 8.79 -5.47
N ASP A 391 35.61 9.04 -6.54
CA ASP A 391 34.19 9.41 -6.49
C ASP A 391 33.22 8.20 -6.52
N GLU A 392 33.70 6.98 -6.24
CA GLU A 392 32.85 5.80 -6.01
C GLU A 392 32.58 5.58 -4.51
N ASN A 393 31.91 6.54 -3.88
CA ASN A 393 31.44 6.45 -2.49
C ASN A 393 30.02 7.02 -2.33
N ILE A 394 29.42 6.88 -1.14
CA ILE A 394 28.05 7.34 -0.87
C ILE A 394 27.90 8.86 -1.01
N ARG A 395 28.85 9.65 -0.48
CA ARG A 395 28.82 11.12 -0.58
C ARG A 395 28.83 11.59 -2.05
N ALA A 396 29.62 10.93 -2.90
CA ALA A 396 29.67 11.20 -4.33
C ALA A 396 28.36 10.85 -5.07
N ASN A 397 27.55 9.91 -4.57
CA ASN A 397 26.19 9.70 -5.06
C ASN A 397 25.29 10.92 -4.75
N LEU A 398 25.35 11.46 -3.53
CA LEU A 398 24.56 12.66 -3.21
C LEU A 398 25.04 13.88 -3.99
N ARG A 399 26.36 14.04 -4.18
CA ARG A 399 26.93 15.06 -5.09
C ARG A 399 26.39 14.93 -6.51
N GLN A 400 26.32 13.72 -7.07
CA GLN A 400 25.78 13.47 -8.42
C GLN A 400 24.36 14.02 -8.59
N TYR A 401 23.54 13.98 -7.55
CA TYR A 401 22.15 14.42 -7.57
C TYR A 401 21.92 15.81 -6.95
N GLY A 402 23.00 16.54 -6.61
CA GLY A 402 22.93 17.89 -6.05
C GLY A 402 22.54 17.96 -4.56
N THR A 403 22.54 16.84 -3.84
CA THR A 403 22.11 16.73 -2.43
C THR A 403 23.25 16.55 -1.44
N GLU A 404 24.51 16.79 -1.82
CA GLU A 404 25.69 16.62 -0.93
C GLU A 404 25.61 17.47 0.35
N SER A 405 24.98 18.64 0.31
CA SER A 405 24.77 19.50 1.50
C SER A 405 23.81 18.90 2.54
N LEU A 406 23.06 17.86 2.18
CA LEU A 406 22.16 17.12 3.07
C LEU A 406 22.80 15.82 3.59
N TYR A 407 23.99 15.46 3.11
CA TYR A 407 24.75 14.32 3.60
C TYR A 407 25.38 14.68 4.95
N VAL A 408 24.92 14.05 6.04
CA VAL A 408 25.47 14.23 7.38
C VAL A 408 26.76 13.41 7.50
N ASP A 409 26.64 12.10 7.76
CA ASP A 409 27.69 11.13 7.42
C ASP A 409 27.17 9.68 7.46
N VAL A 410 28.00 8.72 7.03
CA VAL A 410 27.80 7.30 7.33
C VAL A 410 28.95 6.77 8.20
N MET A 411 28.63 5.90 9.16
CA MET A 411 29.57 5.43 10.17
C MET A 411 29.70 3.90 10.14
N VAL A 412 30.90 3.39 10.38
CA VAL A 412 31.11 1.95 10.54
C VAL A 412 30.62 1.55 11.94
N SER A 413 29.53 0.79 12.00
CA SER A 413 28.88 0.40 13.25
C SER A 413 28.09 -0.90 13.07
N ASP A 414 28.00 -1.64 14.17
CA ASP A 414 27.15 -2.81 14.27
C ASP A 414 25.73 -2.39 14.70
N ALA A 415 24.71 -2.76 13.90
CA ALA A 415 23.32 -2.42 14.21
C ALA A 415 22.77 -3.13 15.47
N SER A 416 23.35 -4.27 15.89
CA SER A 416 23.00 -4.93 17.17
C SER A 416 23.58 -4.20 18.40
N LYS A 417 24.49 -3.25 18.18
CA LYS A 417 25.16 -2.45 19.23
C LYS A 417 25.16 -0.98 18.81
N PRO A 418 23.98 -0.33 18.74
CA PRO A 418 23.84 1.02 18.23
C PRO A 418 24.72 2.02 18.99
N VAL A 419 25.50 2.81 18.25
CA VAL A 419 26.40 3.86 18.78
C VAL A 419 25.67 5.10 19.30
N TRP A 420 24.37 5.19 19.08
CA TRP A 420 23.56 6.36 19.41
C TRP A 420 23.26 6.47 20.90
N ARG A 421 23.43 7.67 21.46
CA ARG A 421 22.98 7.98 22.82
C ARG A 421 21.46 7.96 22.85
N LYS A 422 20.85 7.55 23.98
CA LYS A 422 19.38 7.49 24.17
C LYS A 422 18.61 8.77 23.81
N ILE A 423 19.27 9.94 23.83
CA ILE A 423 18.71 11.24 23.47
C ILE A 423 18.67 11.55 21.97
N ALA A 424 19.34 10.75 21.13
CA ALA A 424 19.33 10.94 19.68
C ALA A 424 17.97 10.51 19.11
N GLN A 425 17.35 11.38 18.33
CA GLN A 425 16.07 11.14 17.68
C GLN A 425 16.18 11.33 16.16
N PHE A 426 15.36 10.58 15.42
CA PHE A 426 15.24 10.60 13.97
C PHE A 426 13.77 10.76 13.58
N ASP A 427 13.51 11.52 12.52
CA ASP A 427 12.14 11.73 12.01
C ASP A 427 11.63 10.49 11.27
N ALA A 428 12.53 9.79 10.59
CA ALA A 428 12.25 8.48 9.99
C ALA A 428 13.47 7.56 9.96
N ILE A 429 13.20 6.25 9.99
CA ILE A 429 14.19 5.19 9.79
C ILE A 429 13.78 4.38 8.56
N VAL A 430 14.66 4.29 7.56
CA VAL A 430 14.36 3.69 6.26
C VAL A 430 15.49 2.74 5.87
N THR A 431 15.23 1.44 5.74
CA THR A 431 16.30 0.45 5.64
C THR A 431 15.94 -0.84 4.89
N ASP A 432 16.93 -1.54 4.31
CA ASP A 432 16.79 -2.88 3.73
C ASP A 432 17.75 -3.86 4.43
N PRO A 433 17.35 -4.47 5.57
CA PRO A 433 18.25 -5.29 6.38
C PRO A 433 18.76 -6.53 5.63
N PRO A 434 19.99 -7.01 5.90
CA PRO A 434 20.56 -8.12 5.16
C PRO A 434 19.78 -9.44 5.36
N TYR A 435 19.29 -10.06 4.29
CA TYR A 435 18.55 -11.34 4.38
C TYR A 435 19.43 -12.60 4.46
N GLY A 436 20.76 -12.43 4.52
CA GLY A 436 21.69 -13.56 4.46
C GLY A 436 21.76 -14.26 3.10
N ILE A 437 21.34 -13.63 1.99
CA ILE A 437 21.45 -14.22 0.63
C ILE A 437 22.69 -13.69 -0.10
N ARG A 438 22.70 -12.38 -0.42
CA ARG A 438 23.78 -11.69 -1.14
C ARG A 438 24.84 -11.16 -0.17
N GLU A 439 24.37 -10.50 0.89
CA GLU A 439 25.18 -10.07 2.03
C GLU A 439 25.16 -11.12 3.15
N SER A 440 26.23 -11.18 3.93
CA SER A 440 26.31 -12.02 5.12
C SER A 440 25.76 -11.30 6.34
N THR A 441 24.83 -11.91 7.06
CA THR A 441 24.32 -11.37 8.33
C THR A 441 25.34 -11.58 9.45
N ARG A 442 25.95 -10.49 9.92
CA ARG A 442 27.06 -10.53 10.89
C ARG A 442 26.84 -9.54 12.03
N ARG A 443 27.31 -9.92 13.21
CA ARG A 443 27.41 -9.05 14.40
C ARG A 443 28.73 -9.28 15.15
N THR A 444 29.02 -8.37 16.07
CA THR A 444 30.28 -8.23 16.81
C THR A 444 30.20 -9.00 18.12
N GLY A 445 30.91 -10.13 18.24
CA GLY A 445 30.91 -11.02 19.39
C GLY A 445 32.22 -11.07 20.18
N SER A 446 32.23 -11.88 21.25
CA SER A 446 33.39 -12.07 22.13
C SER A 446 33.82 -13.54 22.19
N HIS A 447 35.10 -13.80 22.46
CA HIS A 447 35.59 -15.17 22.63
C HIS A 447 35.03 -15.92 23.86
N LYS A 448 34.30 -15.26 24.78
CA LYS A 448 33.71 -15.94 25.95
C LYS A 448 32.53 -16.84 25.60
N ASP A 449 31.92 -16.63 24.43
CA ASP A 449 30.80 -17.43 23.91
C ASP A 449 31.30 -18.66 23.10
N ILE A 450 32.61 -18.89 23.07
CA ILE A 450 33.29 -20.05 22.49
C ILE A 450 34.16 -20.68 23.59
N ILE A 451 34.24 -22.02 23.64
CA ILE A 451 35.07 -22.74 24.62
C ILE A 451 36.53 -22.22 24.56
N LYS A 452 37.10 -21.90 25.73
CA LYS A 452 38.33 -21.12 25.90
C LYS A 452 39.49 -21.54 24.97
N PRO A 453 40.23 -20.57 24.36
CA PRO A 453 41.59 -20.82 23.87
C PRO A 453 42.60 -20.91 25.04
N PRO A 454 43.84 -21.39 24.81
CA PRO A 454 44.83 -21.65 25.85
C PRO A 454 45.29 -20.40 26.61
N GLU A 455 45.74 -20.62 27.85
CA GLU A 455 46.34 -19.60 28.72
C GLU A 455 47.76 -19.26 28.24
N ASP A 456 47.89 -18.35 27.27
CA ASP A 456 49.14 -17.62 26.95
C ASP A 456 48.92 -16.51 25.88
N PHE A 457 47.98 -15.57 26.13
CA PHE A 457 47.80 -14.40 25.25
C PHE A 457 47.72 -13.09 26.04
N SER A 458 48.87 -12.41 26.13
CA SER A 458 48.99 -11.02 26.60
C SER A 458 49.26 -10.11 25.40
N GLY A 459 48.32 -9.21 25.09
CA GLY A 459 48.46 -8.29 23.95
C GLY A 459 47.26 -7.36 23.77
N GLU A 460 47.52 -6.05 23.80
CA GLU A 460 46.51 -4.99 23.65
C GLU A 460 46.07 -4.82 22.18
N SER A 461 45.06 -5.58 21.76
CA SER A 461 44.13 -5.22 20.67
C SER A 461 43.04 -6.29 20.56
N HIS A 462 41.91 -6.09 21.25
CA HIS A 462 40.77 -7.00 21.08
C HIS A 462 40.10 -6.73 19.72
N VAL A 463 40.51 -7.47 18.69
CA VAL A 463 39.74 -7.60 17.45
C VAL A 463 38.48 -8.42 17.76
N PRO A 464 37.26 -7.85 17.66
CA PRO A 464 36.06 -8.60 18.00
C PRO A 464 35.78 -9.72 17.00
N VAL A 465 35.17 -10.80 17.46
CA VAL A 465 34.87 -11.97 16.61
C VAL A 465 33.57 -11.74 15.84
N SER A 466 33.59 -11.88 14.51
CA SER A 466 32.36 -11.84 13.71
C SER A 466 31.51 -13.09 13.99
N MET A 467 30.32 -12.91 14.54
CA MET A 467 29.31 -13.95 14.75
C MET A 467 28.17 -13.85 13.73
N ALA A 468 27.39 -14.91 13.59
CA ALA A 468 26.13 -14.86 12.83
C ALA A 468 25.13 -13.91 13.51
N TYR A 469 24.45 -13.10 12.71
CA TYR A 469 23.32 -12.28 13.15
C TYR A 469 22.05 -12.93 12.58
N HIS A 470 21.17 -13.41 13.45
CA HIS A 470 19.96 -14.12 13.04
C HIS A 470 18.87 -13.13 12.60
N LEU A 471 18.00 -13.53 11.66
CA LEU A 471 16.93 -12.65 11.17
C LEU A 471 15.95 -12.27 12.29
N SER A 472 15.70 -13.18 13.23
CA SER A 472 14.97 -12.93 14.49
C SER A 472 15.53 -11.71 15.23
N ASP A 473 16.84 -11.71 15.42
CA ASP A 473 17.58 -10.74 16.22
C ASP A 473 17.65 -9.40 15.46
N ILE A 474 17.91 -9.43 14.15
CA ILE A 474 17.94 -8.23 13.28
C ILE A 474 16.64 -7.44 13.38
N PHE A 475 15.49 -8.11 13.27
CA PHE A 475 14.20 -7.40 13.33
C PHE A 475 13.83 -7.01 14.76
N ALA A 476 14.15 -7.81 15.78
CA ALA A 476 13.96 -7.43 17.18
C ALA A 476 14.78 -6.18 17.54
N ASP A 477 16.07 -6.16 17.22
CA ASP A 477 16.97 -5.03 17.45
C ASP A 477 16.54 -3.79 16.67
N LEU A 478 16.11 -3.95 15.41
CA LEU A 478 15.59 -2.84 14.58
C LEU A 478 14.32 -2.21 15.16
N LEU A 479 13.35 -3.02 15.60
CA LEU A 479 12.11 -2.52 16.20
C LEU A 479 12.37 -1.87 17.57
N ASN A 480 13.23 -2.46 18.39
CA ASN A 480 13.67 -1.87 19.66
C ASN A 480 14.39 -0.52 19.44
N PHE A 481 15.30 -0.45 18.47
CA PHE A 481 16.00 0.78 18.10
C PHE A 481 15.02 1.87 17.63
N ALA A 482 14.10 1.51 16.73
CA ALA A 482 13.08 2.43 16.23
C ALA A 482 12.16 2.95 17.35
N ALA A 483 11.76 2.11 18.31
CA ALA A 483 10.95 2.56 19.45
C ALA A 483 11.67 3.61 20.32
N HIS A 484 12.98 3.46 20.53
CA HIS A 484 13.77 4.40 21.34
C HIS A 484 14.15 5.68 20.56
N HIS A 485 14.44 5.56 19.26
CA HIS A 485 15.08 6.62 18.48
C HIS A 485 14.20 7.30 17.42
N LEU A 486 12.98 6.81 17.13
CA LEU A 486 12.03 7.62 16.36
C LEU A 486 11.39 8.71 17.24
N VAL A 487 11.06 9.83 16.63
CA VAL A 487 10.07 10.79 17.17
C VAL A 487 8.66 10.18 17.19
N LEU A 488 7.77 10.68 18.05
CA LEU A 488 6.35 10.32 18.00
C LEU A 488 5.73 10.72 16.65
N GLY A 489 4.96 9.82 16.04
CA GLY A 489 4.46 9.95 14.66
C GLY A 489 5.52 9.73 13.56
N GLY A 490 6.79 9.56 13.93
CA GLY A 490 7.87 9.14 13.05
C GLY A 490 7.71 7.68 12.59
N ARG A 491 8.32 7.33 11.46
CA ARG A 491 8.09 6.04 10.80
C ARG A 491 9.33 5.18 10.63
N LEU A 492 9.16 3.89 10.90
CA LEU A 492 10.08 2.82 10.52
C LEU A 492 9.56 2.19 9.21
N VAL A 493 10.41 2.17 8.17
CA VAL A 493 10.11 1.52 6.89
C VAL A 493 11.21 0.54 6.54
N TYR A 494 10.85 -0.74 6.40
CA TYR A 494 11.82 -1.80 6.17
C TYR A 494 11.26 -2.94 5.31
N TRP A 495 12.15 -3.73 4.73
CA TRP A 495 11.79 -4.97 4.05
C TRP A 495 11.94 -6.20 4.96
N LEU A 496 10.92 -7.04 4.96
CA LEU A 496 10.88 -8.32 5.66
C LEU A 496 10.92 -9.47 4.62
N PRO A 497 11.98 -10.31 4.58
CA PRO A 497 12.03 -11.47 3.68
C PRO A 497 11.01 -12.53 4.10
N ILE A 498 10.30 -13.14 3.13
CA ILE A 498 9.29 -14.17 3.41
C ILE A 498 9.37 -15.36 2.45
N TYR A 499 9.08 -16.55 2.99
CA TYR A 499 8.81 -17.75 2.20
C TYR A 499 7.29 -17.89 2.03
N ARG A 500 6.80 -17.72 0.79
CA ARG A 500 5.36 -17.52 0.50
C ARG A 500 4.46 -18.67 1.01
N PRO A 501 4.84 -19.96 0.87
CA PRO A 501 3.99 -21.07 1.33
C PRO A 501 3.78 -21.16 2.85
N GLU A 502 4.61 -20.48 3.65
CA GLU A 502 4.54 -20.51 5.13
C GLU A 502 4.11 -19.16 5.71
N TYR A 503 3.91 -18.12 4.88
CA TYR A 503 3.64 -16.76 5.34
C TYR A 503 2.20 -16.58 5.84
N CYS A 504 2.05 -16.16 7.10
CA CYS A 504 0.85 -15.48 7.61
C CYS A 504 1.20 -14.08 8.15
N GLU A 505 0.20 -13.21 8.31
CA GLU A 505 0.41 -11.84 8.78
C GLU A 505 0.84 -11.78 10.26
N GLU A 506 0.53 -12.81 11.06
CA GLU A 506 1.03 -12.95 12.43
C GLU A 506 2.56 -13.11 12.50
N MET A 507 3.25 -13.39 11.37
CA MET A 507 4.71 -13.42 11.30
C MET A 507 5.36 -12.04 11.18
N VAL A 508 4.60 -10.95 11.01
CA VAL A 508 5.20 -9.61 11.01
C VAL A 508 5.68 -9.29 12.44
N PRO A 509 6.97 -8.96 12.65
CA PRO A 509 7.46 -8.58 13.98
C PRO A 509 6.65 -7.39 14.52
N LEU A 510 6.30 -7.38 15.82
CA LEU A 510 5.57 -6.28 16.45
C LEU A 510 6.33 -5.74 17.66
N HIS A 511 6.09 -4.49 18.03
CA HIS A 511 6.63 -3.85 19.23
C HIS A 511 5.57 -2.94 19.86
N PRO A 512 5.40 -2.88 21.20
CA PRO A 512 4.30 -2.15 21.83
C PRO A 512 4.22 -0.65 21.51
N CYS A 513 5.36 -0.03 21.16
CA CYS A 513 5.44 1.38 20.77
C CYS A 513 5.19 1.67 19.28
N LEU A 514 5.06 0.63 18.45
CA LEU A 514 5.04 0.74 16.99
C LEU A 514 3.75 0.12 16.43
N THR A 515 2.94 0.92 15.74
CA THR A 515 1.70 0.46 15.11
C THR A 515 1.93 0.18 13.62
N LEU A 516 1.50 -0.99 13.14
CA LEU A 516 1.61 -1.37 11.73
C LEU A 516 0.66 -0.53 10.86
N ILE A 517 1.22 0.21 9.90
CA ILE A 517 0.49 1.08 8.96
C ILE A 517 0.24 0.39 7.62
N SER A 518 1.25 -0.30 7.08
CA SER A 518 1.12 -0.98 5.78
C SER A 518 2.05 -2.18 5.65
N ASN A 519 1.61 -3.16 4.85
CA ASN A 519 2.29 -4.42 4.62
C ASN A 519 2.11 -4.87 3.15
N CYS A 520 3.05 -4.54 2.27
CA CYS A 520 2.92 -4.72 0.82
C CYS A 520 3.85 -5.82 0.28
N GLU A 521 3.34 -6.78 -0.52
CA GLU A 521 4.17 -7.86 -1.09
C GLU A 521 4.95 -7.41 -2.33
N GLN A 522 6.24 -7.73 -2.39
CA GLN A 522 7.01 -7.81 -3.63
C GLN A 522 7.43 -9.26 -3.88
N THR A 523 6.83 -9.86 -4.92
CA THR A 523 7.19 -11.21 -5.40
C THR A 523 8.59 -11.21 -5.99
N LEU A 524 9.47 -12.08 -5.49
CA LEU A 524 10.83 -12.28 -6.02
C LEU A 524 10.94 -13.56 -6.86
N SER A 525 10.21 -14.60 -6.46
CA SER A 525 10.04 -15.86 -7.19
C SER A 525 8.67 -16.48 -6.86
N SER A 526 8.34 -17.62 -7.46
CA SER A 526 7.12 -18.35 -7.13
C SER A 526 6.97 -18.74 -5.64
N HIS A 527 8.10 -18.92 -4.93
CA HIS A 527 8.12 -19.38 -3.53
C HIS A 527 8.69 -18.35 -2.54
N THR A 528 9.34 -17.29 -3.02
CA THR A 528 9.99 -16.28 -2.16
C THR A 528 9.53 -14.88 -2.52
N SER A 529 9.24 -14.09 -1.50
CA SER A 529 8.88 -12.68 -1.63
C SER A 529 9.59 -11.88 -0.54
N ARG A 530 9.42 -10.57 -0.57
CA ARG A 530 9.65 -9.70 0.59
C ARG A 530 8.46 -8.79 0.80
N ARG A 531 8.22 -8.38 2.03
CA ARG A 531 7.11 -7.51 2.43
C ARG A 531 7.70 -6.14 2.78
N LEU A 532 7.21 -5.07 2.15
CA LEU A 532 7.49 -3.70 2.58
C LEU A 532 6.60 -3.39 3.78
N ILE A 533 7.22 -3.28 4.95
CA ILE A 533 6.56 -2.99 6.21
C ILE A 533 6.73 -1.50 6.51
N THR A 534 5.66 -0.87 7.00
CA THR A 534 5.70 0.48 7.55
C THR A 534 5.03 0.48 8.90
N MET A 535 5.75 0.99 9.90
CA MET A 535 5.26 1.19 11.26
C MET A 535 5.40 2.65 11.66
N GLU A 536 4.51 3.13 12.51
CA GLU A 536 4.52 4.48 13.06
C GLU A 536 4.67 4.40 14.58
N LYS A 537 5.53 5.25 15.16
CA LYS A 537 5.72 5.30 16.62
C LYS A 537 4.56 6.03 17.27
N THR A 538 3.77 5.33 18.07
CA THR A 538 2.52 5.84 18.67
C THR A 538 2.62 6.11 20.17
N LYS A 539 3.63 5.56 20.86
CA LYS A 539 3.97 5.92 22.25
C LYS A 539 5.48 5.89 22.49
N GLU A 540 5.92 6.48 23.59
CA GLU A 540 7.29 6.35 24.10
C GLU A 540 7.50 4.99 24.80
N PRO A 541 8.71 4.42 24.81
CA PRO A 541 9.00 3.14 25.43
C PRO A 541 9.14 3.25 26.96
N GLU A 542 8.45 2.35 27.65
CA GLU A 542 8.56 2.18 29.10
C GLU A 542 9.45 0.98 29.47
N ASP A 543 9.98 0.93 30.70
CA ASP A 543 10.75 -0.23 31.17
C ASP A 543 9.90 -1.52 31.20
N SER A 544 8.58 -1.38 31.35
CA SER A 544 7.57 -2.44 31.27
C SER A 544 7.51 -3.11 29.88
N ASP A 545 7.67 -2.33 28.79
CA ASP A 545 7.56 -2.81 27.40
C ASP A 545 8.56 -3.92 27.08
N ARG A 546 9.72 -3.92 27.75
CA ARG A 546 10.77 -4.94 27.61
C ARG A 546 10.28 -6.34 27.98
N LEU A 547 9.28 -6.44 28.85
CA LEU A 547 8.73 -7.71 29.35
C LEU A 547 7.40 -8.09 28.67
N VAL A 548 6.84 -7.23 27.82
CA VAL A 548 5.52 -7.47 27.19
C VAL A 548 5.50 -8.74 26.32
N HIS A 549 6.63 -9.13 25.72
CA HIS A 549 6.77 -10.39 24.99
C HIS A 549 6.60 -11.66 25.85
N LEU A 550 6.67 -11.54 27.19
CA LEU A 550 6.37 -12.62 28.14
C LEU A 550 4.88 -12.67 28.52
N ALA A 551 4.14 -11.57 28.32
CA ALA A 551 2.74 -11.42 28.69
C ALA A 551 1.79 -11.59 27.50
N ASP A 552 2.20 -11.21 26.29
CA ASP A 552 1.43 -11.33 25.06
C ASP A 552 2.27 -11.98 23.94
N PRO A 553 1.89 -13.19 23.47
CA PRO A 553 2.58 -13.91 22.41
C PRO A 553 2.77 -13.14 21.09
N ARG A 554 1.93 -12.13 20.81
CA ARG A 554 2.01 -11.30 19.59
C ARG A 554 3.29 -10.48 19.50
N PHE A 555 3.95 -10.22 20.63
CA PHE A 555 5.24 -9.51 20.68
C PHE A 555 6.45 -10.46 20.83
N THR A 556 6.26 -11.76 20.61
CA THR A 556 7.40 -12.70 20.64
C THR A 556 8.42 -12.40 19.54
N PRO A 557 9.71 -12.68 19.75
CA PRO A 557 10.75 -12.47 18.75
C PRO A 557 10.42 -13.16 17.43
N TYR A 558 10.66 -12.47 16.32
CA TYR A 558 10.34 -12.93 14.96
C TYR A 558 10.84 -14.35 14.68
N GLN A 559 9.91 -15.31 14.61
CA GLN A 559 10.21 -16.72 14.36
C GLN A 559 10.46 -17.04 12.87
N GLY A 560 10.76 -16.03 12.04
CA GLY A 560 11.07 -16.25 10.64
C GLY A 560 12.24 -17.21 10.48
N HIS A 561 11.97 -18.33 9.82
CA HIS A 561 12.86 -19.48 9.79
C HIS A 561 14.30 -19.08 9.43
N ASN A 562 15.26 -19.41 10.31
CA ASN A 562 16.70 -19.27 10.05
C ASN A 562 17.16 -19.94 8.73
N SER A 563 16.35 -20.83 8.17
CA SER A 563 16.52 -21.47 6.87
C SER A 563 16.00 -20.65 5.68
N PHE A 564 15.66 -19.35 5.79
CA PHE A 564 15.23 -18.55 4.64
C PHE A 564 16.25 -18.59 3.48
N ARG A 565 17.55 -18.49 3.77
CA ARG A 565 18.64 -18.68 2.80
C ARG A 565 18.55 -20.05 2.11
N GLU A 566 18.35 -21.12 2.88
CA GLU A 566 18.26 -22.50 2.38
C GLU A 566 16.99 -22.74 1.55
N LYS A 567 15.84 -22.21 1.98
CA LYS A 567 14.56 -22.25 1.26
C LYS A 567 14.63 -21.45 -0.04
N TYR A 568 15.34 -20.33 -0.06
CA TYR A 568 15.60 -19.54 -1.27
C TYR A 568 16.43 -20.34 -2.30
N PHE A 569 17.51 -21.01 -1.88
CA PHE A 569 18.33 -21.81 -2.80
C PHE A 569 17.72 -23.17 -3.18
N SER A 570 16.92 -23.81 -2.32
CA SER A 570 16.25 -25.08 -2.66
C SER A 570 15.09 -24.93 -3.66
N GLY A 571 14.50 -23.73 -3.75
CA GLY A 571 13.58 -23.38 -4.84
C GLY A 571 14.26 -23.33 -6.21
N LEU A 572 15.54 -22.95 -6.27
CA LEU A 572 16.33 -22.87 -7.51
C LEU A 572 16.77 -24.26 -8.01
N THR A 573 17.19 -25.16 -7.11
CA THR A 573 17.61 -26.52 -7.51
C THR A 573 16.47 -27.37 -8.06
N LYS A 574 15.24 -27.20 -7.53
CA LYS A 574 14.03 -27.83 -8.10
C LYS A 574 13.71 -27.35 -9.54
N LYS A 575 14.12 -26.13 -9.92
CA LYS A 575 13.94 -25.62 -11.29
C LYS A 575 14.91 -26.29 -12.26
N ASN A 576 16.20 -26.28 -11.95
CA ASN A 576 17.22 -26.93 -12.77
C ASN A 576 16.96 -28.44 -12.96
N GLY A 577 16.39 -29.12 -11.95
CA GLY A 577 15.99 -30.52 -12.04
C GLY A 577 14.74 -30.81 -12.89
N LYS A 578 13.92 -29.80 -13.21
CA LYS A 578 12.81 -29.91 -14.18
C LYS A 578 13.29 -29.62 -15.60
N ASP A 579 14.08 -28.57 -15.77
CA ASP A 579 14.60 -28.18 -17.09
C ASP A 579 15.55 -29.27 -17.66
N ALA A 580 16.28 -29.99 -16.79
CA ALA A 580 17.11 -31.14 -17.18
C ALA A 580 16.33 -32.43 -17.53
N LYS A 581 15.00 -32.47 -17.37
CA LYS A 581 14.15 -33.62 -17.75
C LYS A 581 13.38 -33.40 -19.06
N ALA A 582 13.56 -32.26 -19.71
CA ALA A 582 12.88 -31.91 -20.96
C ALA A 582 13.75 -32.11 -22.21
N THR A 583 14.35 -33.29 -22.35
CA THR A 583 15.00 -33.72 -23.60
C THR A 583 14.37 -35.05 -24.04
N PRO A 584 13.56 -35.08 -25.12
CA PRO A 584 13.04 -36.33 -25.65
C PRO A 584 14.20 -37.14 -26.23
N GLY A 585 14.44 -38.33 -25.68
CA GLY A 585 15.33 -39.30 -26.30
C GLY A 585 14.68 -39.85 -27.56
N ASN A 586 15.03 -39.31 -28.72
CA ASN A 586 14.62 -39.87 -30.00
C ASN A 586 15.50 -41.10 -30.29
N LYS A 587 14.91 -42.29 -30.26
CA LYS A 587 15.53 -43.52 -30.76
C LYS A 587 14.50 -44.39 -31.45
N ASP A 588 14.95 -44.89 -32.60
CA ASP A 588 14.41 -45.95 -33.45
C ASP A 588 13.07 -45.65 -34.15
#